data_AF-W1VB64-F1
#
_entry.id   AF-W1VB64-F1
#
_cell.length_a   1.000
_cell.length_b   1.000
_cell.length_c   1.000
_cell.angle_alpha   90.00
_cell.angle_beta   90.00
_cell.angle_gamma   90.00
#
_symmetry.space_group_name_H-M   'P 1'
#
loop_
_entity.id
_entity.type
_entity.pdbx_description
1 polymer ?
#
loop_
_entity_poly.entity_id
_entity_poly.type
_entity_poly.pdbx_seq_one_letter_code
_entity_poly.pdbx_strand_id
1 'polypeptide(L)'
;MGAFKPWHWIVLLVLVLLIFGAGKLPDIARSLGQSMKVFKKEVKELREEDDPAATVQPPAQIQQPQQGTYYTQPTQPGQAAPQQNADGSTPQA
;
A
#
# COMPACT_ATOMS: atom_id res chain seq x y z
N MET A 1 32.48 -20.42 -30.40
CA MET A 1 31.04 -20.71 -30.18
C MET A 1 30.80 -21.03 -28.71
N GLY A 2 30.80 -20.03 -27.82
CA GLY A 2 30.67 -20.25 -26.36
C GLY A 2 30.41 -18.95 -25.59
N ALA A 3 29.76 -18.00 -26.26
CA ALA A 3 29.80 -16.58 -25.91
C ALA A 3 28.93 -16.18 -24.70
N PHE A 4 28.18 -17.09 -24.08
CA PHE A 4 27.28 -16.71 -22.99
C PHE A 4 27.20 -17.79 -21.92
N LYS A 5 28.36 -18.17 -21.35
CA LYS A 5 28.33 -18.91 -20.08
C LYS A 5 27.62 -18.05 -19.03
N PRO A 6 26.58 -18.56 -18.34
CA PRO A 6 25.81 -17.84 -17.31
C PRO A 6 26.68 -17.15 -16.25
N TRP A 7 27.93 -17.61 -16.09
CA TRP A 7 28.95 -17.00 -15.26
C TRP A 7 29.20 -15.51 -15.53
N HIS A 8 29.16 -15.05 -16.79
CA HIS A 8 29.40 -13.64 -17.11
C HIS A 8 28.28 -12.73 -16.59
N TRP A 9 27.04 -13.20 -16.64
CA TRP A 9 25.90 -12.47 -16.11
C TRP A 9 25.98 -12.29 -14.59
N ILE A 10 26.47 -13.30 -13.87
CA ILE A 10 26.70 -13.22 -12.42
C ILE A 10 27.75 -12.15 -12.11
N VAL A 11 28.87 -12.13 -12.86
CA VAL A 11 29.92 -11.11 -12.66
C VAL A 11 29.39 -9.69 -12.92
N LEU A 12 28.60 -9.49 -13.97
CA LEU A 12 27.96 -8.19 -14.24
C LEU A 12 26.97 -7.80 -13.14
N LEU A 13 26.15 -8.74 -12.66
CA LEU A 13 25.23 -8.48 -11.56
C LEU A 13 25.99 -8.02 -10.32
N VAL A 14 27.05 -8.74 -9.94
CA VAL A 14 27.90 -8.38 -8.80
C VAL A 14 28.51 -6.99 -8.97
N LEU A 15 28.99 -6.64 -10.17
CA LEU A 15 29.54 -5.31 -10.45
C LEU A 15 28.50 -4.19 -10.26
N VAL A 16 27.27 -4.40 -10.75
CA VAL A 16 26.16 -3.46 -10.56
C VAL A 16 25.80 -3.35 -9.07
N LEU A 17 25.72 -4.46 -8.34
CA LEU A 17 25.51 -4.44 -6.89
C LEU A 17 26.62 -3.71 -6.13
N LEU A 18 27.86 -3.75 -6.61
CA LEU A 18 28.98 -3.08 -5.97
C LEU A 18 28.91 -1.55 -6.15
N ILE A 19 28.48 -1.09 -7.32
CA ILE A 19 28.33 0.34 -7.63
C ILE A 19 27.08 0.92 -6.96
N PHE A 20 25.95 0.24 -7.09
CA PHE A 20 24.66 0.74 -6.57
C PHE A 20 24.40 0.35 -5.11
N GLY A 21 25.05 -0.71 -4.61
CA GLY A 21 24.80 -1.29 -3.28
C GLY A 21 23.63 -2.28 -3.26
N ALA A 22 23.74 -3.33 -2.43
CA ALA A 22 22.73 -4.38 -2.29
C ALA A 22 21.36 -3.86 -1.79
N GLY A 23 21.33 -2.73 -1.09
CA GLY A 23 20.09 -2.12 -0.59
C GLY A 23 19.31 -1.29 -1.62
N LYS A 24 19.95 -0.80 -2.69
CA LYS A 24 19.31 0.07 -3.68
C LYS A 24 18.62 -0.68 -4.81
N LEU A 25 19.13 -1.84 -5.20
CA LEU A 25 18.49 -2.70 -6.19
C LEU A 25 17.05 -3.12 -5.84
N PRO A 26 16.74 -3.60 -4.61
CA PRO A 26 15.37 -4.00 -4.28
C PRO A 26 14.41 -2.82 -4.22
N ASP A 27 14.90 -1.63 -3.89
CA ASP A 27 14.12 -0.39 -3.86
C ASP A 27 13.73 0.06 -5.27
N ILE A 28 14.71 0.09 -6.19
CA ILE A 28 14.50 0.39 -7.61
C ILE A 28 13.61 -0.68 -8.26
N ALA A 29 13.83 -1.96 -7.96
CA ALA A 29 13.00 -3.04 -8.48
C ALA A 29 11.55 -2.96 -7.98
N ARG A 30 11.32 -2.55 -6.72
CA ARG A 30 9.96 -2.33 -6.19
C ARG A 30 9.24 -1.20 -6.90
N SER A 31 9.89 -0.03 -7.03
CA SER A 31 9.25 1.13 -7.66
C SER A 31 8.95 0.88 -9.14
N LEU A 32 9.92 0.31 -9.88
CA LEU A 32 9.72 -0.09 -11.27
C LEU A 32 8.65 -1.19 -11.40
N GLY A 33 8.64 -2.17 -10.50
CA GLY A 33 7.65 -3.25 -10.49
C GLY A 33 6.24 -2.75 -10.24
N GLN A 34 6.06 -1.76 -9.37
CA GLN A 34 4.76 -1.12 -9.13
C GLN A 34 4.27 -0.37 -10.37
N SER A 35 5.12 0.44 -11.02
CA SER A 35 4.77 1.13 -12.27
C SER A 35 4.45 0.15 -13.40
N MET A 36 5.26 -0.91 -13.57
CA MET A 36 5.00 -1.93 -14.58
C MET A 36 3.72 -2.72 -14.31
N LYS A 37 3.34 -2.94 -13.04
CA LYS A 37 2.09 -3.61 -12.68
C LYS A 37 0.86 -2.79 -13.07
N VAL A 38 0.89 -1.48 -12.84
CA VAL A 38 -0.19 -0.58 -13.25
C VAL A 38 -0.28 -0.55 -14.78
N PHE A 39 0.84 -0.29 -15.46
CA PHE A 39 0.89 -0.30 -16.92
C PHE A 39 0.42 -1.63 -17.53
N LYS A 40 0.80 -2.78 -16.94
CA LYS A 40 0.36 -4.09 -17.42
C LYS A 40 -1.16 -4.28 -17.29
N LYS A 41 -1.77 -3.76 -16.23
CA LYS A 41 -3.22 -3.81 -16.01
C LYS A 41 -3.95 -2.95 -17.03
N GLU A 42 -3.54 -1.70 -17.17
CA GLU A 42 -4.13 -0.76 -18.14
C GLU A 42 -4.01 -1.30 -19.57
N VAL A 43 -2.83 -1.81 -19.95
CA VAL A 43 -2.63 -2.44 -21.28
C VAL A 43 -3.45 -3.72 -21.45
N LYS A 44 -3.72 -4.46 -20.37
CA LYS A 44 -4.55 -5.67 -20.42
C LYS A 44 -6.03 -5.31 -20.56
N GLU A 45 -6.51 -4.31 -19.83
CA GLU A 45 -7.88 -3.80 -19.95
C GLU A 45 -8.13 -3.26 -21.36
N LEU A 46 -7.20 -2.45 -21.91
CA LEU A 46 -7.28 -1.97 -23.29
C LEU A 46 -7.29 -3.08 -24.36
N ARG A 47 -6.71 -4.25 -24.04
CA ARG A 47 -6.74 -5.42 -24.93
C ARG A 47 -7.96 -6.30 -24.71
N GLU A 48 -8.54 -6.32 -23.51
CA GLU A 48 -9.74 -7.07 -23.17
C GLU A 48 -11.02 -6.33 -23.57
N GLU A 49 -11.00 -5.00 -23.75
CA GLU A 49 -12.15 -4.24 -24.27
C GLU A 49 -12.49 -4.56 -25.75
N ASP A 50 -11.61 -5.25 -26.48
CA ASP A 50 -11.87 -5.79 -27.84
C ASP A 50 -12.50 -7.20 -27.83
N ASP A 51 -12.61 -7.87 -26.66
CA ASP A 51 -13.15 -9.24 -26.52
C ASP A 51 -14.21 -9.31 -25.38
N PRO A 52 -15.53 -9.41 -25.69
CA PRO A 52 -16.61 -9.26 -24.70
C PRO A 52 -16.85 -10.47 -23.77
N ALA A 53 -15.85 -11.32 -23.52
CA ALA A 53 -16.03 -12.59 -22.83
C ALA A 53 -14.95 -12.91 -21.77
N ALA A 54 -14.69 -12.00 -20.81
CA ALA A 54 -13.85 -12.34 -19.65
C ALA A 54 -14.10 -11.51 -18.38
N THR A 55 -15.36 -11.25 -18.00
CA THR A 55 -15.68 -10.75 -16.65
C THR A 55 -15.89 -11.90 -15.66
N VAL A 56 -14.81 -12.50 -15.12
CA VAL A 56 -14.84 -13.37 -13.91
C VAL A 56 -13.50 -13.26 -13.13
N GLN A 57 -13.31 -12.32 -12.18
CA GLN A 57 -13.56 -12.39 -10.70
C GLN A 57 -12.26 -12.69 -9.84
N PRO A 58 -12.26 -12.69 -8.47
CA PRO A 58 -12.05 -11.59 -7.48
C PRO A 58 -10.94 -11.98 -6.41
N PRO A 59 -10.93 -11.50 -5.14
CA PRO A 59 -10.74 -10.16 -4.56
C PRO A 59 -9.28 -9.92 -4.07
N ALA A 60 -8.86 -8.65 -3.95
CA ALA A 60 -7.75 -8.33 -3.04
C ALA A 60 -8.27 -8.50 -1.60
N GLN A 61 -7.82 -9.56 -0.91
CA GLN A 61 -7.95 -9.67 0.53
C GLN A 61 -7.33 -8.42 1.18
N ILE A 62 -8.18 -7.57 1.72
CA ILE A 62 -7.80 -6.61 2.74
C ILE A 62 -7.59 -7.46 3.99
N GLN A 63 -6.35 -7.76 4.35
CA GLN A 63 -6.05 -8.24 5.69
C GLN A 63 -6.46 -7.12 6.66
N GLN A 64 -7.60 -7.31 7.33
CA GLN A 64 -7.93 -6.60 8.56
C GLN A 64 -6.93 -7.04 9.64
N PRO A 65 -6.09 -6.14 10.18
CA PRO A 65 -5.70 -6.27 11.57
C PRO A 65 -6.92 -5.91 12.42
N GLN A 66 -7.57 -6.94 12.95
CA GLN A 66 -8.56 -6.79 14.01
C GLN A 66 -7.86 -6.31 15.29
N GLN A 67 -8.38 -5.20 15.81
CA GLN A 67 -8.42 -4.77 17.21
C GLN A 67 -7.13 -4.20 17.82
N GLY A 68 -7.18 -2.88 18.03
CA GLY A 68 -6.23 -2.11 18.81
C GLY A 68 -6.52 -0.62 18.79
N THR A 69 -7.61 -0.21 19.46
CA THR A 69 -7.54 0.91 20.41
C THR A 69 -7.47 2.36 19.86
N TYR A 70 -8.59 3.07 20.08
CA TYR A 70 -8.87 4.53 20.09
C TYR A 70 -8.87 5.34 18.77
N TYR A 71 -10.08 5.77 18.40
CA TYR A 71 -10.30 6.98 17.62
C TYR A 71 -9.78 8.20 18.40
N THR A 72 -8.84 8.96 17.85
CA THR A 72 -8.74 10.39 18.17
C THR A 72 -9.72 11.13 17.27
N GLN A 73 -10.82 11.59 17.85
CA GLN A 73 -11.79 12.48 17.24
C GLN A 73 -11.10 13.80 16.85
N PRO A 74 -11.25 14.30 15.61
CA PRO A 74 -10.79 15.64 15.28
C PRO A 74 -11.64 16.66 16.02
N THR A 75 -11.01 17.44 16.89
CA THR A 75 -11.62 18.55 17.62
C THR A 75 -12.21 19.54 16.62
N GLN A 76 -13.54 19.60 16.51
CA GLN A 76 -14.22 20.71 15.84
C GLN A 76 -14.16 21.94 16.74
N PRO A 77 -13.57 23.06 16.29
CA PRO A 77 -13.63 24.32 17.01
C PRO A 77 -15.06 24.87 16.87
N GLY A 78 -15.87 24.78 17.93
CA GLY A 78 -17.18 25.45 17.94
C GLY A 78 -18.35 24.73 18.60
N GLN A 79 -18.14 23.69 19.41
CA GLN A 79 -19.23 23.09 20.19
C GLN A 79 -19.20 23.60 21.62
N ALA A 80 -20.05 24.60 21.89
CA ALA A 80 -20.37 25.10 23.21
C ALA A 80 -20.91 23.98 24.11
N ALA A 81 -20.40 23.92 25.34
CA ALA A 81 -20.71 22.91 26.34
C ALA A 81 -22.21 22.84 26.70
N PRO A 82 -22.82 21.64 26.82
CA PRO A 82 -24.01 21.47 27.62
C PRO A 82 -23.59 21.50 29.10
N GLN A 83 -24.18 22.45 29.83
CA GLN A 83 -24.01 22.65 31.27
C GLN A 83 -24.18 21.36 32.06
N GLN A 84 -23.18 21.12 32.90
CA GLN A 84 -23.15 20.19 34.00
C GLN A 84 -24.26 20.57 34.99
N ASN A 85 -25.41 19.93 34.86
CA ASN A 85 -26.49 20.00 35.83
C ASN A 85 -25.98 19.33 37.10
N ALA A 86 -25.53 20.16 38.04
CA ALA A 86 -25.10 19.73 39.36
C ALA A 86 -26.28 19.07 40.08
N ASP A 87 -26.17 17.75 40.13
CA ASP A 87 -26.77 16.87 41.10
C ASP A 87 -26.61 17.42 42.54
N GLY A 88 -27.71 17.40 43.29
CA GLY A 88 -27.70 17.22 44.73
C GLY A 88 -27.11 18.32 45.63
N SER A 89 -27.91 19.34 45.96
CA SER A 89 -27.82 19.97 47.29
C SER A 89 -29.22 20.12 47.90
N THR A 90 -29.58 19.12 48.71
CA THR A 90 -30.33 19.19 49.98
C THR A 90 -31.50 20.18 50.13
N PRO A 91 -32.74 19.70 50.35
CA PRO A 91 -33.75 20.43 51.10
C PRO A 91 -33.66 20.05 52.58
N GLN A 92 -33.02 20.86 53.44
CA GLN A 92 -33.24 20.80 54.89
C GLN A 92 -33.04 22.17 55.57
N ALA A 93 -34.08 22.54 56.33
CA ALA A 93 -34.26 23.66 57.27
C ALA A 93 -34.58 25.04 56.67
#